data_AF-A0A7G8PR10-F1
#
_entry.id   AF-A0A7G8PR10-F1
#
_cell.length_a   1.000
_cell.length_b   1.000
_cell.length_c   1.000
_cell.angle_alpha   90.00
_cell.angle_beta   90.00
_cell.angle_gamma   90.00
#
_symmetry.space_group_name_H-M   'P 1'
#
loop_
_entity.id
_entity.type
_entity.pdbx_description
1 polymer ?
#
loop_
_entity_poly.entity_id
_entity_poly.type
_entity_poly.pdbx_seq_one_letter_code
_entity_poly.pdbx_strand_id
1 'polypeptide(L)'
;MRNLKFILPLFLVFAITFISCEEEETPEPEEEQIEVNETSIIPSTYSGRPNNVLGCIEIGSRITSIEVWDHGTVDGDIVSIIANGDVIIDEQVLDGPSNPIEVNYNFSYNGFNYVTLYAHNLGDIAPNTCTIAINGVEFILEANLDANGAINVIVEGYGVDCTDAQSGTGGGSGGSGGSGGSGGSGGSGGGGSTNGDVIFWTSTDFGCGPISVNVSGVGSSTITGFYSSTPDCDQTGAGGNFNNLAPGTYNFSASCTTLTWNGSFTISENTCTTFQLTN
;
A
#
# COMPACT_ATOMS: atom_id res chain seq x y z
N MET A 1 62.53 49.78 67.39
CA MET A 1 61.21 49.54 68.02
C MET A 1 60.12 49.90 67.04
N ARG A 2 59.14 49.00 66.90
CA ARG A 2 57.74 49.26 66.54
C ARG A 2 57.40 49.80 65.14
N ASN A 3 56.74 48.89 64.42
CA ASN A 3 55.35 49.00 63.96
C ASN A 3 55.03 49.76 62.66
N LEU A 4 54.65 48.95 61.67
CA LEU A 4 53.27 48.83 61.18
C LEU A 4 52.72 49.92 60.24
N LYS A 5 52.28 49.41 59.07
CA LYS A 5 51.11 49.79 58.25
C LYS A 5 51.27 50.84 57.12
N PHE A 6 50.92 50.33 55.93
CA PHE A 6 49.85 50.79 55.03
C PHE A 6 50.24 51.35 53.65
N ILE A 7 49.61 50.72 52.65
CA ILE A 7 49.11 51.24 51.37
C ILE A 7 49.97 50.95 50.12
N LEU A 8 49.34 50.14 49.28
CA LEU A 8 49.65 49.65 47.94
C LEU A 8 49.76 50.78 46.90
N PRO A 9 50.44 50.54 45.76
CA PRO A 9 49.72 50.74 44.51
C PRO A 9 49.81 49.52 43.58
N LEU A 10 48.63 48.95 43.37
CA LEU A 10 48.08 48.51 42.10
C LEU A 10 49.08 48.28 40.95
N PHE A 11 49.52 47.03 40.78
CA PHE A 11 49.93 46.51 39.47
C PHE A 11 49.00 45.35 39.13
N LEU A 12 47.95 45.66 38.39
CA LEU A 12 47.00 44.72 37.85
C LEU A 12 47.68 43.96 36.69
N VAL A 13 48.39 42.87 37.01
CA VAL A 13 48.83 41.91 36.00
C VAL A 13 47.64 41.01 35.70
N PHE A 14 46.93 41.35 34.63
CA PHE A 14 45.84 40.54 34.09
C PHE A 14 46.47 39.29 33.46
N ALA A 15 46.60 38.22 34.26
CA ALA A 15 46.92 36.90 33.74
C ALA A 15 45.69 36.40 32.97
N ILE A 16 45.70 36.57 31.65
CA ILE A 16 44.70 35.99 30.76
C ILE A 16 44.97 34.48 30.76
N THR A 17 44.33 33.77 31.68
CA THR A 17 44.20 32.32 31.59
C THR A 17 43.28 32.05 30.41
N PHE A 18 43.85 31.61 29.29
CA PHE A 18 43.08 31.03 28.21
C PHE A 18 42.42 29.76 28.75
N ILE A 19 41.17 29.90 29.20
CA ILE A 19 40.27 28.77 29.40
C ILE A 19 40.04 28.24 27.98
N SER A 20 40.78 27.18 27.63
CA SER A 20 40.46 26.36 26.46
C SER A 20 39.14 25.68 26.79
N CYS A 21 38.02 26.32 26.44
CA CYS A 21 36.77 25.61 26.26
C CYS A 21 36.97 24.75 25.01
N GLU A 22 37.24 23.47 25.21
CA GLU A 22 37.04 22.48 24.17
C GLU A 22 35.53 22.47 23.93
N GLU A 23 35.12 23.01 22.79
CA GLU A 23 33.75 22.91 22.31
C GLU A 23 33.53 21.42 22.06
N GLU A 24 32.81 20.74 22.97
CA GLU A 24 32.40 19.37 22.70
C GLU A 24 31.44 19.44 21.51
N GLU A 25 31.95 19.05 20.34
CA GLU A 25 31.14 18.89 19.14
C GLU A 25 30.05 17.86 19.47
N THR A 26 28.83 18.36 19.72
CA THR A 26 27.64 17.52 19.78
C THR A 26 27.56 16.78 18.45
N PRO A 27 27.62 15.45 18.42
CA PRO A 27 27.52 14.72 17.16
C PRO A 27 26.20 15.10 16.51
N GLU A 28 26.26 15.53 15.25
CA GLU A 28 25.05 15.75 14.46
C GLU A 28 24.27 14.43 14.41
N PRO A 29 22.93 14.47 14.53
CA PRO A 29 22.12 13.27 14.47
C PRO A 29 22.39 12.56 13.15
N GLU A 30 22.91 11.33 13.21
CA GLU A 30 23.06 10.47 12.04
C GLU A 30 21.68 10.31 11.40
N GLU A 31 21.54 10.66 10.12
CA GLU A 31 20.28 10.48 9.38
C GLU A 31 19.94 8.98 9.37
N GLU A 32 18.89 8.59 10.10
CA GLU A 32 18.40 7.21 10.10
C GLU A 32 17.96 6.83 8.67
N GLN A 33 18.64 5.84 8.08
CA GLN A 33 18.27 5.32 6.77
C GLN A 33 16.93 4.58 6.89
N ILE A 34 15.92 5.08 6.18
CA ILE A 34 14.60 4.45 6.15
C ILE A 34 14.69 3.10 5.45
N GLU A 35 14.20 2.05 6.14
CA GLU A 35 14.12 0.68 5.64
C GLU A 35 13.32 0.62 4.32
N VAL A 36 13.86 -0.11 3.33
CA VAL A 36 13.17 -0.44 2.09
C VAL A 36 12.61 -1.85 2.22
N ASN A 37 11.30 -1.96 2.32
CA ASN A 37 10.63 -3.24 2.30
C ASN A 37 10.46 -3.67 0.85
N GLU A 38 11.11 -4.77 0.45
CA GLU A 38 11.05 -5.33 -0.91
C GLU A 38 9.87 -6.30 -1.11
N THR A 39 9.19 -6.69 -0.04
CA THR A 39 8.04 -7.61 -0.10
C THR A 39 6.93 -7.18 0.87
N SER A 40 5.74 -7.73 0.70
CA SER A 40 4.58 -7.42 1.55
C SER A 40 4.87 -7.65 3.03
N ILE A 41 4.59 -6.61 3.83
CA ILE A 41 4.71 -6.62 5.29
C ILE A 41 3.36 -6.72 6.00
N ILE A 42 2.29 -7.09 5.28
CA ILE A 42 0.95 -7.27 5.86
C ILE A 42 1.02 -8.43 6.88
N PRO A 43 0.68 -8.22 8.15
CA PRO A 43 0.62 -9.31 9.10
C PRO A 43 -0.51 -10.26 8.72
N SER A 44 -0.32 -11.56 8.95
CA SER A 44 -1.32 -12.59 8.61
C SER A 44 -2.66 -12.42 9.35
N THR A 45 -2.65 -11.72 10.48
CA THR A 45 -3.85 -11.43 11.27
C THR A 45 -3.77 -10.03 11.89
N TYR A 46 -4.93 -9.42 12.11
CA TYR A 46 -5.10 -8.25 12.97
C TYR A 46 -6.32 -8.44 13.87
N SER A 47 -6.17 -8.13 15.16
CA SER A 47 -7.21 -8.30 16.19
C SER A 47 -7.88 -9.69 16.19
N GLY A 48 -7.11 -10.74 15.94
CA GLY A 48 -7.57 -12.13 15.95
C GLY A 48 -8.30 -12.60 14.68
N ARG A 49 -8.43 -11.73 13.66
CA ARG A 49 -9.00 -12.07 12.35
C ARG A 49 -7.89 -12.15 11.29
N PRO A 50 -7.94 -13.08 10.32
CA PRO A 50 -7.06 -13.09 9.17
C PRO A 50 -7.15 -11.77 8.38
N ASN A 51 -6.00 -11.29 7.90
CA ASN A 51 -5.95 -10.20 6.93
C ASN A 51 -5.91 -10.79 5.52
N ASN A 52 -7.00 -10.63 4.78
CA ASN A 52 -7.04 -10.99 3.37
C ASN A 52 -6.36 -9.89 2.57
N VAL A 53 -5.24 -10.21 1.92
CA VAL A 53 -4.55 -9.27 1.04
C VAL A 53 -5.36 -9.13 -0.25
N LEU A 54 -5.98 -7.97 -0.44
CA LEU A 54 -6.85 -7.64 -1.56
C LEU A 54 -6.09 -6.93 -2.68
N GLY A 55 -4.81 -6.63 -2.55
CA GLY A 55 -4.05 -6.04 -3.66
C GLY A 55 -3.01 -5.03 -3.22
N CYS A 56 -2.78 -4.04 -4.08
CA CYS A 56 -1.78 -3.03 -3.89
C CYS A 56 -2.18 -1.70 -4.55
N ILE A 57 -1.61 -0.62 -4.05
CA ILE A 57 -1.62 0.70 -4.68
C ILE A 57 -0.20 1.28 -4.64
N GLU A 58 0.14 2.10 -5.64
CA GLU A 58 1.43 2.78 -5.73
C GLU A 58 1.26 4.27 -5.43
N ILE A 59 2.17 4.82 -4.63
CA ILE A 59 2.15 6.23 -4.21
C ILE A 59 3.52 6.88 -4.40
N GLY A 60 3.54 8.08 -4.97
CA GLY A 60 4.77 8.85 -5.20
C GLY A 60 5.30 9.61 -3.98
N SER A 61 4.53 9.68 -2.88
CA SER A 61 4.90 10.39 -1.65
C SER A 61 4.49 9.60 -0.42
N ARG A 62 5.38 9.51 0.58
CA ARG A 62 5.10 8.86 1.87
C ARG A 62 4.04 9.60 2.69
N ILE A 63 4.04 10.94 2.60
CA ILE A 63 3.07 11.79 3.29
C ILE A 63 1.92 11.98 2.32
N THR A 64 0.77 11.45 2.68
CA THR A 64 -0.42 11.48 1.83
C THR A 64 -1.67 11.68 2.67
N SER A 65 -2.67 12.30 2.05
CA SER A 65 -4.03 12.25 2.54
C SER A 65 -4.61 10.86 2.23
N ILE A 66 -5.34 10.32 3.20
CA ILE A 66 -6.13 9.10 3.11
C ILE A 66 -7.58 9.50 3.38
N GLU A 67 -8.43 9.22 2.42
CA GLU A 67 -9.87 9.44 2.51
C GLU A 67 -10.57 8.08 2.55
N VAL A 68 -11.60 7.95 3.39
CA VAL A 68 -12.42 6.73 3.43
C VAL A 68 -13.90 7.07 3.48
N TRP A 69 -14.69 6.26 2.77
CA TRP A 69 -16.15 6.37 2.71
C TRP A 69 -16.77 5.02 2.37
N ASP A 70 -18.09 4.92 2.55
CA ASP A 70 -18.88 3.75 2.19
C ASP A 70 -18.85 3.51 0.68
N HIS A 71 -18.42 2.32 0.25
CA HIS A 71 -18.37 2.02 -1.19
C HIS A 71 -19.75 1.85 -1.81
N GLY A 72 -20.71 1.34 -1.04
CA GLY A 72 -22.00 0.85 -1.51
C GLY A 72 -23.17 1.72 -1.02
N THR A 73 -23.96 1.16 -0.10
CA THR A 73 -25.14 1.82 0.46
C THR A 73 -24.82 2.20 1.90
N VAL A 74 -24.90 3.50 2.21
CA VAL A 74 -24.74 3.99 3.59
C VAL A 74 -25.79 3.36 4.49
N ASP A 75 -25.39 2.37 5.27
CA ASP A 75 -26.29 1.51 6.03
C ASP A 75 -25.80 1.24 7.48
N GLY A 76 -24.89 2.09 7.95
CA GLY A 76 -24.40 2.05 9.32
C GLY A 76 -23.14 1.23 9.52
N ASP A 77 -22.36 1.02 8.46
CA ASP A 77 -21.02 0.44 8.52
C ASP A 77 -20.11 1.21 9.49
N ILE A 78 -19.57 0.51 10.50
CA ILE A 78 -18.62 1.07 11.49
C ILE A 78 -17.27 0.38 11.32
N VAL A 79 -16.22 1.18 11.08
CA VAL A 79 -14.90 0.66 10.73
C VAL A 79 -13.77 1.33 11.48
N SER A 80 -12.63 0.65 11.51
CA SER A 80 -11.32 1.25 11.79
C SER A 80 -10.37 0.98 10.64
N ILE A 81 -9.49 1.96 10.39
CA ILE A 81 -8.44 1.87 9.39
C ILE A 81 -7.11 1.82 10.11
N ILE A 82 -6.31 0.81 9.77
CA ILE A 82 -5.01 0.53 10.38
C ILE A 82 -3.95 0.65 9.31
N ALA A 83 -2.97 1.53 9.49
CA ALA A 83 -1.84 1.68 8.57
C ALA A 83 -0.54 1.33 9.31
N ASN A 84 0.22 0.38 8.77
CA ASN A 84 1.46 -0.13 9.39
C ASN A 84 1.34 -0.52 10.88
N GLY A 85 0.14 -0.88 11.35
CA GLY A 85 -0.16 -1.25 12.74
C GLY A 85 -0.71 -0.10 13.59
N ASP A 86 -0.66 1.14 13.10
CA ASP A 86 -1.26 2.31 13.74
C ASP A 86 -2.74 2.42 13.37
N VAL A 87 -3.61 2.60 14.35
CA VAL A 87 -5.02 2.94 14.10
C VAL A 87 -5.09 4.41 13.68
N ILE A 88 -5.34 4.67 12.41
CA ILE A 88 -5.39 6.03 11.84
C ILE A 88 -6.81 6.59 11.81
N ILE A 89 -7.82 5.71 11.78
CA ILE A 89 -9.24 6.03 11.92
C ILE A 89 -9.83 5.00 12.88
N ASP A 90 -10.42 5.46 13.97
CA ASP A 90 -10.89 4.60 15.07
C ASP A 90 -12.42 4.63 15.17
N GLU A 91 -13.02 3.44 15.09
CA GLU A 91 -14.46 3.16 15.23
C GLU A 91 -15.40 4.24 14.65
N GLN A 92 -15.27 4.58 13.37
CA GLN A 92 -16.09 5.59 12.69
C GLN A 92 -17.20 4.97 11.84
N VAL A 93 -18.35 5.63 11.81
CA VAL A 93 -19.44 5.30 10.88
C VAL A 93 -19.09 5.84 9.50
N LEU A 94 -19.17 4.99 8.47
CA LEU A 94 -18.98 5.40 7.09
C LEU A 94 -20.20 6.18 6.57
N ASP A 95 -19.91 7.19 5.76
CA ASP A 95 -20.89 7.96 4.98
C ASP A 95 -20.51 7.88 3.50
N GLY A 96 -21.33 8.43 2.60
CA GLY A 96 -21.07 8.40 1.17
C GLY A 96 -19.89 9.29 0.73
N PRO A 97 -19.48 9.20 -0.56
CA PRO A 97 -18.32 9.93 -1.10
C PRO A 97 -18.42 11.46 -1.02
N SER A 98 -19.59 12.03 -0.73
CA SER A 98 -19.76 13.47 -0.50
C SER A 98 -19.28 13.93 0.87
N ASN A 99 -19.05 13.01 1.80
CA ASN A 99 -18.63 13.28 3.17
C ASN A 99 -17.58 12.25 3.64
N PRO A 100 -16.42 12.16 2.96
CA PRO A 100 -15.37 11.21 3.34
C PRO A 100 -14.73 11.60 4.67
N ILE A 101 -14.22 10.60 5.39
CA ILE A 101 -13.35 10.82 6.55
C ILE A 101 -11.92 10.96 6.01
N GLU A 102 -11.26 12.08 6.33
CA GLU A 102 -9.92 12.40 5.84
C GLU A 102 -8.88 12.39 6.97
N VAL A 103 -7.74 11.74 6.73
CA VAL A 103 -6.59 11.75 7.65
C VAL A 103 -5.28 11.86 6.87
N ASN A 104 -4.35 12.68 7.36
CA ASN A 104 -2.98 12.69 6.83
C ASN A 104 -2.15 11.61 7.53
N TYR A 105 -1.48 10.77 6.75
CA TYR A 105 -0.61 9.71 7.28
C TYR A 105 0.77 9.74 6.62
N ASN A 106 1.79 9.34 7.38
CA ASN A 106 3.16 9.20 6.91
C ASN A 106 3.53 7.71 6.86
N PHE A 107 3.61 7.16 5.65
CA PHE A 107 4.11 5.81 5.43
C PHE A 107 5.61 5.75 5.73
N SER A 108 5.95 5.29 6.94
CA SER A 108 7.31 5.34 7.47
C SER A 108 8.33 4.53 6.66
N TYR A 109 7.91 3.52 5.89
CA TYR A 109 8.80 2.65 5.12
C TYR A 109 8.90 3.07 3.66
N ASN A 110 10.07 2.82 3.06
CA ASN A 110 10.23 2.83 1.61
C ASN A 110 9.72 1.50 1.03
N GLY A 111 9.19 1.52 -0.19
CA GLY A 111 8.61 0.31 -0.77
C GLY A 111 7.32 -0.11 -0.06
N PHE A 112 7.23 -1.37 0.37
CA PHE A 112 6.02 -1.95 0.94
C PHE A 112 5.63 -1.33 2.30
N ASN A 113 4.40 -0.84 2.34
CA ASN A 113 3.60 -0.50 3.50
C ASN A 113 2.25 -1.23 3.40
N TYR A 114 1.36 -1.02 4.36
CA TYR A 114 0.00 -1.56 4.24
C TYR A 114 -1.06 -0.73 4.94
N VAL A 115 -2.29 -0.95 4.48
CA VAL A 115 -3.52 -0.52 5.16
C VAL A 115 -4.44 -1.72 5.35
N THR A 116 -5.13 -1.79 6.48
CA THR A 116 -6.12 -2.82 6.82
C THR A 116 -7.42 -2.16 7.25
N LEU A 117 -8.53 -2.62 6.66
CA LEU A 117 -9.89 -2.34 7.07
C LEU A 117 -10.31 -3.35 8.13
N TYR A 118 -10.72 -2.84 9.29
CA TYR A 118 -11.33 -3.62 10.36
C TYR A 118 -12.79 -3.22 10.54
N ALA A 119 -13.71 -4.14 10.32
CA ALA A 119 -15.14 -3.90 10.51
C ALA A 119 -15.57 -4.20 11.96
N HIS A 120 -16.19 -3.23 12.64
CA HIS A 120 -16.78 -3.42 13.98
C HIS A 120 -18.19 -4.00 13.92
N ASN A 121 -18.89 -3.80 12.80
CA ASN A 121 -20.19 -4.39 12.50
C ASN A 121 -20.24 -4.83 11.02
N LEU A 122 -21.44 -5.06 10.49
CA LEU A 122 -21.67 -5.44 9.09
C LEU A 122 -22.64 -4.47 8.38
N GLY A 123 -22.95 -3.33 9.01
CA GLY A 123 -24.09 -2.51 8.60
C GLY A 123 -25.42 -3.28 8.63
N ASP A 124 -26.38 -2.82 7.83
CA ASP A 124 -27.61 -3.56 7.54
C ASP A 124 -27.40 -4.59 6.40
N ILE A 125 -26.40 -4.40 5.54
CA ILE A 125 -26.07 -5.21 4.37
C ILE A 125 -24.60 -5.64 4.41
N ALA A 126 -24.37 -6.91 4.77
CA ALA A 126 -23.03 -7.49 4.75
C ALA A 126 -22.49 -7.73 3.32
N PRO A 127 -21.15 -7.76 3.10
CA PRO A 127 -20.10 -7.40 4.06
C PRO A 127 -19.97 -5.88 4.24
N ASN A 128 -19.15 -5.45 5.20
CA ASN A 128 -18.81 -4.04 5.35
C ASN A 128 -17.84 -3.65 4.22
N THR A 129 -18.18 -2.61 3.45
CA THR A 129 -17.40 -2.19 2.26
C THR A 129 -16.98 -0.74 2.36
N CYS A 130 -15.67 -0.52 2.25
CA CYS A 130 -15.06 0.80 2.37
C CYS A 130 -14.28 1.10 1.10
N THR A 131 -14.55 2.24 0.46
CA THR A 131 -13.57 2.81 -0.46
C THR A 131 -12.52 3.56 0.35
N ILE A 132 -11.25 3.32 0.04
CA ILE A 132 -10.11 4.08 0.53
C ILE A 132 -9.45 4.78 -0.66
N ALA A 133 -9.26 6.09 -0.58
CA ALA A 133 -8.48 6.85 -1.55
C ALA A 133 -7.18 7.32 -0.91
N ILE A 134 -6.05 7.00 -1.53
CA ILE A 134 -4.73 7.43 -1.10
C ILE A 134 -4.13 8.26 -2.21
N ASN A 135 -3.97 9.57 -1.96
CA ASN A 135 -3.56 10.54 -2.97
C ASN A 135 -4.46 10.54 -4.23
N GLY A 136 -5.76 10.31 -4.05
CA GLY A 136 -6.75 10.23 -5.14
C GLY A 136 -6.78 8.91 -5.92
N VAL A 137 -5.94 7.94 -5.57
CA VAL A 137 -6.04 6.57 -6.09
C VAL A 137 -6.98 5.78 -5.18
N GLU A 138 -8.12 5.36 -5.72
CA GLU A 138 -9.16 4.64 -5.00
C GLU A 138 -8.94 3.12 -5.00
N PHE A 139 -9.27 2.49 -3.87
CA PHE A 139 -9.28 1.06 -3.70
C PHE A 139 -10.48 0.64 -2.86
N ILE A 140 -11.09 -0.51 -3.16
CA ILE A 140 -12.23 -1.03 -2.40
C ILE A 140 -11.72 -2.11 -1.44
N LEU A 141 -11.91 -1.88 -0.15
CA LEU A 141 -11.67 -2.84 0.91
C LEU A 141 -13.00 -3.44 1.36
N GLU A 142 -13.00 -4.74 1.61
CA GLU A 142 -14.11 -5.46 2.22
C GLU A 142 -13.65 -6.12 3.52
N ALA A 143 -14.49 -6.08 4.55
CA ALA A 143 -14.25 -6.75 5.81
C ALA A 143 -15.55 -7.29 6.41
N ASN A 144 -15.43 -8.27 7.29
CA ASN A 144 -16.55 -8.79 8.06
C ASN A 144 -16.09 -9.16 9.48
N LEU A 145 -16.96 -9.80 10.25
CA LEU A 145 -16.67 -10.16 11.65
C LEU A 145 -15.69 -11.32 11.81
N ASP A 146 -15.34 -12.00 10.71
CA ASP A 146 -14.44 -13.15 10.67
C ASP A 146 -13.12 -12.87 9.94
N ALA A 147 -13.05 -11.86 9.07
CA ALA A 147 -11.86 -11.52 8.27
C ALA A 147 -11.77 -10.01 7.98
N ASN A 148 -10.53 -9.52 7.88
CA ASN A 148 -10.23 -8.14 7.51
C ASN A 148 -9.81 -8.06 6.04
N GLY A 149 -10.01 -6.91 5.41
CA GLY A 149 -9.43 -6.59 4.11
C GLY A 149 -8.16 -5.78 4.28
N ALA A 150 -7.09 -6.11 3.56
CA ALA A 150 -5.83 -5.37 3.62
C ALA A 150 -5.26 -5.14 2.21
N ILE A 151 -4.57 -4.02 2.03
CA ILE A 151 -3.86 -3.70 0.78
C ILE A 151 -2.41 -3.35 1.07
N ASN A 152 -1.54 -3.67 0.13
CA ASN A 152 -0.19 -3.12 0.12
C ASN A 152 -0.25 -1.67 -0.36
N VAL A 153 0.56 -0.82 0.23
CA VAL A 153 0.76 0.56 -0.22
C VAL A 153 2.24 0.70 -0.53
N ILE A 154 2.59 0.97 -1.77
CA ILE A 154 3.98 0.93 -2.23
C ILE A 154 4.45 2.36 -2.47
N VAL A 155 5.41 2.81 -1.68
CA VAL A 155 6.10 4.08 -1.93
C VAL A 155 7.07 3.88 -3.08
N GLU A 156 6.81 4.54 -4.20
CA GLU A 156 7.61 4.43 -5.42
C GLU A 156 9.02 5.01 -5.28
N GLY A 157 9.90 4.69 -6.25
CA GLY A 157 11.26 5.25 -6.34
C GLY A 157 12.36 4.37 -5.73
N TYR A 158 12.00 3.16 -5.26
CA TYR A 158 12.93 2.22 -4.59
C TYR A 158 13.07 0.88 -5.33
N GLY A 159 12.62 0.80 -6.58
CA GLY A 159 12.77 -0.41 -7.40
C GLY A 159 11.84 -1.56 -7.02
N VAL A 160 10.73 -1.24 -6.35
CA VAL A 160 9.68 -2.17 -5.94
C VAL A 160 8.34 -1.60 -6.38
N ASP A 161 7.45 -2.48 -6.84
CA ASP A 161 6.15 -2.10 -7.41
C ASP A 161 5.06 -3.14 -7.12
N CYS A 162 3.84 -2.89 -7.59
CA CYS A 162 2.69 -3.76 -7.38
C CYS A 162 2.89 -5.21 -7.87
N THR A 163 3.77 -5.43 -8.85
CA THR A 163 4.04 -6.77 -9.36
C THR A 163 4.78 -7.64 -8.34
N ASP A 164 5.55 -7.02 -7.45
CA ASP A 164 6.24 -7.70 -6.35
C ASP A 164 5.25 -8.17 -5.26
N ALA A 165 4.08 -7.53 -5.15
CA ALA A 165 3.06 -7.87 -4.14
C ALA A 165 2.41 -9.24 -4.41
N GLN A 166 2.30 -9.62 -5.69
CA GLN A 166 1.72 -10.90 -6.12
C GLN A 166 2.66 -12.10 -5.95
N SER A 167 3.95 -11.85 -5.70
CA SER A 167 4.94 -12.89 -5.42
C SER A 167 4.84 -13.46 -3.99
N GLY A 168 4.09 -12.79 -3.10
CA GLY A 168 4.03 -13.06 -1.66
C GLY A 168 3.01 -14.08 -1.18
N THR A 169 2.05 -14.52 -2.01
CA THR A 169 1.13 -15.62 -1.64
C THR A 169 1.82 -16.98 -1.80
N GLY A 170 2.85 -17.23 -0.98
CA GLY A 170 3.62 -18.46 -1.03
C GLY A 170 4.91 -18.46 -0.19
N GLY A 171 4.90 -17.87 1.01
CA GLY A 171 6.09 -17.74 1.85
C GLY A 171 6.29 -18.84 2.88
N GLY A 172 6.55 -20.08 2.46
CA GLY A 172 7.22 -21.06 3.31
C GLY A 172 8.74 -20.83 3.32
N SER A 173 9.27 -20.39 4.45
CA SER A 173 10.62 -20.59 5.02
C SER A 173 11.86 -20.72 4.10
N GLY A 174 12.90 -19.93 4.40
CA GLY A 174 14.29 -20.37 4.20
C GLY A 174 15.28 -19.26 3.83
N GLY A 175 16.08 -18.82 4.79
CA GLY A 175 17.12 -17.80 4.57
C GLY A 175 18.34 -18.25 3.76
N SER A 176 19.21 -17.28 3.45
CA SER A 176 20.65 -17.43 3.16
C SER A 176 21.22 -16.00 2.99
N GLY A 177 22.40 -15.60 3.46
CA GLY A 177 23.57 -16.39 3.82
C GLY A 177 24.50 -16.62 2.62
N GLY A 178 25.29 -15.61 2.24
CA GLY A 178 26.65 -15.82 1.71
C GLY A 178 26.91 -15.82 0.19
N SER A 179 27.60 -14.76 -0.25
CA SER A 179 28.77 -14.68 -1.16
C SER A 179 28.95 -15.59 -2.39
N GLY A 180 29.06 -14.94 -3.55
CA GLY A 180 30.27 -14.99 -4.41
C GLY A 180 30.30 -15.99 -5.59
N GLY A 181 30.63 -15.49 -6.79
CA GLY A 181 31.24 -16.28 -7.87
C GLY A 181 30.71 -16.04 -9.28
N SER A 182 31.59 -15.57 -10.17
CA SER A 182 31.36 -15.24 -11.57
C SER A 182 31.10 -16.44 -12.51
N GLY A 183 30.36 -16.18 -13.59
CA GLY A 183 30.64 -16.71 -14.93
C GLY A 183 29.63 -17.73 -15.49
N GLY A 184 29.15 -17.47 -16.71
CA GLY A 184 28.62 -18.52 -17.59
C GLY A 184 27.32 -18.17 -18.31
N SER A 185 27.44 -17.89 -19.60
CA SER A 185 26.33 -17.78 -20.56
C SER A 185 25.51 -19.06 -20.67
N GLY A 186 24.20 -18.89 -20.93
CA GLY A 186 23.40 -19.80 -21.73
C GLY A 186 22.34 -20.59 -20.98
N GLY A 187 21.07 -20.36 -21.34
CA GLY A 187 19.98 -21.29 -21.04
C GLY A 187 18.66 -20.60 -20.73
N SER A 188 17.86 -20.30 -21.76
CA SER A 188 16.42 -20.12 -21.63
C SER A 188 15.82 -21.37 -20.98
N GLY A 189 15.28 -21.21 -19.77
CA GLY A 189 14.53 -22.23 -19.05
C GLY A 189 13.26 -21.59 -18.50
N GLY A 190 12.23 -21.50 -19.35
CA GLY A 190 10.90 -21.06 -18.96
C GLY A 190 10.27 -22.10 -18.04
N GLY A 191 10.25 -21.81 -16.74
CA GLY A 191 9.31 -22.43 -15.81
C GLY A 191 7.96 -21.75 -16.01
N GLY A 192 7.15 -22.30 -16.92
CA GLY A 192 5.80 -21.81 -17.15
C GLY A 192 4.98 -22.00 -15.87
N SER A 193 4.56 -20.90 -15.26
CA SER A 193 3.49 -20.95 -14.27
C SER A 193 2.29 -21.62 -14.92
N THR A 194 1.69 -22.63 -14.27
CA THR A 194 0.45 -23.27 -14.76
C THR A 194 -0.76 -22.33 -14.65
N ASN A 195 -0.56 -21.11 -14.18
CA ASN A 195 -1.60 -20.14 -13.95
C ASN A 195 -1.98 -19.43 -15.25
N GLY A 196 -3.13 -18.76 -15.27
CA GLY A 196 -3.56 -17.92 -16.38
C GLY A 196 -3.76 -16.48 -15.93
N ASP A 197 -4.01 -15.62 -16.90
CA ASP A 197 -4.16 -14.18 -16.70
C ASP A 197 -5.56 -13.74 -17.13
N VAL A 198 -6.01 -12.59 -16.62
CA VAL A 198 -7.21 -11.92 -17.13
C VAL A 198 -6.97 -10.42 -17.30
N ILE A 199 -7.48 -9.88 -18.41
CA ILE A 199 -7.59 -8.45 -18.65
C ILE A 199 -9.05 -8.05 -18.77
N PHE A 200 -9.48 -7.15 -17.89
CA PHE A 200 -10.74 -6.44 -17.99
C PHE A 200 -10.56 -5.19 -18.85
N TRP A 201 -11.46 -4.96 -19.79
CA TRP A 201 -11.33 -3.86 -20.73
C TRP A 201 -12.68 -3.33 -21.20
N THR A 202 -12.67 -2.10 -21.73
CA THR A 202 -13.82 -1.47 -22.37
C THR A 202 -13.48 -1.13 -23.82
N SER A 203 -14.49 -1.17 -24.70
CA SER A 203 -14.32 -0.79 -26.11
C SER A 203 -14.54 0.69 -26.38
N THR A 204 -14.99 1.43 -25.37
CA THR A 204 -15.33 2.85 -25.44
C THR A 204 -15.18 3.46 -24.05
N ASP A 205 -15.00 4.77 -24.01
CA ASP A 205 -15.23 5.53 -22.81
C ASP A 205 -16.73 5.57 -22.49
N PHE A 206 -17.10 5.24 -21.25
CA PHE A 206 -18.47 5.33 -20.74
C PHE A 206 -18.77 6.69 -20.08
N GLY A 207 -17.78 7.57 -19.97
CA GLY A 207 -17.92 8.91 -19.40
C GLY A 207 -18.13 8.92 -17.89
N CYS A 208 -17.74 7.84 -17.20
CA CYS A 208 -17.92 7.66 -15.76
C CYS A 208 -16.60 7.69 -14.95
N GLY A 209 -15.50 8.04 -15.61
CA GLY A 209 -14.16 8.04 -15.01
C GLY A 209 -13.50 6.66 -15.02
N PRO A 210 -12.38 6.49 -14.29
CA PRO A 210 -11.73 5.21 -14.12
C PRO A 210 -12.70 4.15 -13.58
N ILE A 211 -12.56 2.91 -14.03
CA ILE A 211 -13.39 1.80 -13.57
C ILE A 211 -12.55 0.93 -12.64
N SER A 212 -12.95 0.85 -11.38
CA SER A 212 -12.37 -0.09 -10.43
C SER A 212 -12.97 -1.48 -10.68
N VAL A 213 -12.11 -2.48 -10.84
CA VAL A 213 -12.48 -3.89 -11.00
C VAL A 213 -11.97 -4.64 -9.80
N ASN A 214 -12.84 -5.31 -9.05
CA ASN A 214 -12.52 -6.18 -7.92
C ASN A 214 -12.85 -7.63 -8.26
N VAL A 215 -11.85 -8.51 -8.19
CA VAL A 215 -11.97 -9.96 -8.32
C VAL A 215 -11.90 -10.58 -6.93
N SER A 216 -12.99 -11.22 -6.51
CA SER A 216 -13.13 -11.78 -5.16
C SER A 216 -12.02 -12.80 -4.86
N GLY A 217 -11.33 -12.60 -3.73
CA GLY A 217 -10.20 -13.45 -3.30
C GLY A 217 -8.90 -13.26 -4.08
N VAL A 218 -8.85 -12.31 -5.02
CA VAL A 218 -7.65 -11.98 -5.81
C VAL A 218 -7.24 -10.54 -5.58
N GLY A 219 -8.17 -9.61 -5.76
CA GLY A 219 -7.95 -8.20 -5.50
C GLY A 219 -8.58 -7.24 -6.49
N SER A 220 -8.15 -5.97 -6.46
CA SER A 220 -8.65 -4.94 -7.39
C SER A 220 -7.59 -4.40 -8.36
N SER A 221 -8.05 -3.93 -9.53
CA SER A 221 -7.30 -3.29 -10.60
C SER A 221 -8.15 -2.21 -11.26
N THR A 222 -7.55 -1.20 -11.88
CA THR A 222 -8.29 -0.06 -12.46
C THR A 222 -8.13 0.01 -13.98
N ILE A 223 -9.25 0.15 -14.68
CA ILE A 223 -9.28 0.49 -16.11
C ILE A 223 -9.24 2.02 -16.22
N THR A 224 -8.17 2.54 -16.83
CA THR A 224 -7.93 3.98 -17.00
C THR A 224 -8.14 4.46 -18.44
N GLY A 225 -8.44 3.55 -19.37
CA GLY A 225 -8.68 3.88 -20.77
C GLY A 225 -9.57 2.84 -21.47
N PHE A 226 -9.46 2.77 -22.79
CA PHE A 226 -10.25 1.86 -23.62
C PHE A 226 -9.43 1.34 -24.81
N TYR A 227 -9.80 0.18 -25.33
CA TYR A 227 -9.17 -0.42 -26.51
C TYR A 227 -10.13 -0.43 -27.70
N SER A 228 -9.63 -0.13 -28.89
CA SER A 228 -10.44 -0.20 -30.12
C SER A 228 -10.76 -1.63 -30.59
N SER A 229 -10.11 -2.63 -29.99
CA SER A 229 -10.26 -4.06 -30.25
C SER A 229 -9.91 -4.85 -29.00
N THR A 230 -10.26 -6.14 -28.95
CA THR A 230 -9.90 -7.03 -27.84
C THR A 230 -8.37 -6.99 -27.60
N PRO A 231 -7.92 -6.58 -26.41
CA PRO A 231 -6.50 -6.55 -26.06
C PRO A 231 -6.00 -7.94 -25.64
N ASP A 232 -4.69 -8.13 -25.73
CA ASP A 232 -3.99 -9.24 -25.07
C ASP A 232 -3.59 -8.86 -23.64
N CYS A 233 -3.30 -9.83 -22.77
CA CYS A 233 -2.94 -9.60 -21.37
C CYS A 233 -1.58 -8.88 -21.23
N ASP A 234 -0.71 -8.98 -22.25
CA ASP A 234 0.54 -8.21 -22.33
C ASP A 234 0.30 -6.71 -22.59
N GLN A 235 -0.91 -6.32 -23.00
CA GLN A 235 -1.29 -4.95 -23.28
C GLN A 235 -1.93 -4.32 -22.05
N THR A 236 -1.14 -4.02 -21.03
CA THR A 236 -1.65 -3.60 -19.70
C THR A 236 -2.07 -2.14 -19.60
N GLY A 237 -1.64 -1.28 -20.52
CA GLY A 237 -1.64 0.19 -20.34
C GLY A 237 -2.99 0.90 -20.17
N ALA A 238 -4.12 0.26 -20.49
CA ALA A 238 -5.47 0.81 -20.29
C ALA A 238 -6.46 -0.18 -19.65
N GLY A 239 -6.05 -1.44 -19.42
CA GLY A 239 -6.92 -2.50 -18.90
C GLY A 239 -6.76 -2.72 -17.40
N GLY A 240 -7.75 -3.35 -16.78
CA GLY A 240 -7.68 -3.87 -15.41
C GLY A 240 -7.12 -5.28 -15.43
N ASN A 241 -5.83 -5.44 -15.11
CA ASN A 241 -5.09 -6.69 -15.32
C ASN A 241 -4.92 -7.46 -14.01
N PHE A 242 -5.06 -8.78 -14.08
CA PHE A 242 -4.75 -9.71 -13.01
C PHE A 242 -3.95 -10.87 -13.58
N ASN A 243 -2.73 -11.03 -13.10
CA ASN A 243 -1.80 -12.03 -13.60
C ASN A 243 -1.67 -13.21 -12.63
N ASN A 244 -1.25 -14.36 -13.15
CA ASN A 244 -0.85 -15.53 -12.39
C ASN A 244 -1.97 -16.10 -11.49
N LEU A 245 -3.20 -16.16 -12.02
CA LEU A 245 -4.35 -16.77 -11.34
C LEU A 245 -4.38 -18.28 -11.49
N ALA A 246 -4.64 -18.99 -10.40
CA ALA A 246 -4.86 -20.43 -10.47
C ALA A 246 -6.09 -20.76 -11.35
N PRO A 247 -6.08 -21.86 -12.10
CA PRO A 247 -7.26 -22.28 -12.86
C PRO A 247 -8.49 -22.43 -11.97
N GLY A 248 -9.61 -21.84 -12.38
CA GLY A 248 -10.80 -21.78 -11.55
C GLY A 248 -11.80 -20.73 -12.03
N THR A 249 -12.94 -20.69 -11.35
CA THR A 249 -13.98 -19.68 -11.59
C THR A 249 -13.88 -18.60 -10.52
N TYR A 250 -13.81 -17.35 -10.97
CA TYR A 250 -13.71 -16.17 -10.14
C TYR A 250 -14.95 -15.31 -10.31
N ASN A 251 -15.40 -14.69 -9.23
CA ASN A 251 -16.43 -13.67 -9.26
C ASN A 251 -15.76 -12.30 -9.30
N PHE A 252 -16.34 -11.37 -10.05
CA PHE A 252 -15.89 -9.99 -10.08
C PHE A 252 -17.05 -9.03 -9.88
N SER A 253 -16.71 -7.86 -9.36
CA SER A 253 -17.50 -6.65 -9.40
C SER A 253 -16.65 -5.56 -10.04
N ALA A 254 -17.26 -4.65 -10.78
CA ALA A 254 -16.58 -3.47 -11.26
C ALA A 254 -17.51 -2.28 -11.13
N SER A 255 -16.97 -1.10 -10.87
CA SER A 255 -17.76 0.11 -10.75
C SER A 255 -16.96 1.33 -11.16
N CYS A 256 -17.70 2.32 -11.65
CA CYS A 256 -17.26 3.69 -11.78
C CYS A 256 -18.37 4.60 -11.24
N THR A 257 -18.24 5.92 -11.39
CA THR A 257 -19.17 6.88 -10.77
C THR A 257 -20.66 6.69 -11.10
N THR A 258 -20.99 6.09 -12.26
CA THR A 258 -22.40 5.96 -12.71
C THR A 258 -22.80 4.54 -13.14
N LEU A 259 -21.86 3.61 -13.24
CA LEU A 259 -22.12 2.25 -13.75
C LEU A 259 -21.50 1.21 -12.82
N THR A 260 -22.18 0.06 -12.76
CA THR A 260 -21.75 -1.09 -11.97
C THR A 260 -21.90 -2.36 -12.81
N TRP A 261 -20.92 -3.24 -12.70
CA TRP A 261 -20.89 -4.56 -13.33
C TRP A 261 -20.63 -5.62 -12.26
N ASN A 262 -21.18 -6.81 -12.49
CA ASN A 262 -20.91 -7.97 -11.67
C ASN A 262 -21.05 -9.23 -12.53
N GLY A 263 -20.26 -10.25 -12.23
CA GLY A 263 -20.29 -11.48 -12.97
C GLY A 263 -19.23 -12.47 -12.54
N SER A 264 -18.96 -13.44 -13.40
CA SER A 264 -17.90 -14.41 -13.19
C SER A 264 -17.16 -14.71 -14.49
N PHE A 265 -15.93 -15.16 -14.35
CA PHE A 265 -15.07 -15.61 -15.45
C PHE A 265 -14.30 -16.86 -15.02
N THR A 266 -13.74 -17.59 -15.98
CA THR A 266 -12.97 -18.80 -15.73
C THR A 266 -11.56 -18.63 -16.27
N ILE A 267 -10.57 -18.91 -15.42
CA ILE A 267 -9.16 -19.01 -15.80
C ILE A 267 -8.84 -20.46 -16.16
N SER A 268 -8.18 -20.64 -17.30
CA SER A 268 -7.56 -21.90 -17.70
C SER A 268 -6.03 -21.79 -17.67
N GLU A 269 -5.35 -22.92 -17.52
CA GLU A 269 -3.88 -22.96 -17.45
C GLU A 269 -3.23 -22.33 -18.69
N ASN A 270 -2.24 -21.46 -18.49
CA ASN A 270 -1.48 -20.80 -19.56
C ASN A 270 -2.37 -20.06 -20.59
N THR A 271 -3.46 -19.45 -20.15
CA THR A 271 -4.36 -18.67 -21.02
C THR A 271 -4.43 -17.21 -20.59
N CYS A 272 -4.53 -16.31 -21.57
CA CYS A 272 -5.02 -14.96 -21.36
C CYS A 272 -6.53 -14.91 -21.57
N THR A 273 -7.26 -14.66 -20.49
CA THR A 273 -8.71 -14.45 -20.54
C THR A 273 -8.98 -12.96 -20.78
N THR A 274 -9.80 -12.63 -21.77
CA THR A 274 -10.17 -11.24 -22.04
C THR A 274 -11.63 -11.03 -21.66
N PHE A 275 -11.90 -10.06 -20.80
CA PHE A 275 -13.25 -9.79 -20.29
C PHE A 275 -13.67 -8.36 -20.63
N GLN A 276 -14.61 -8.21 -21.56
CA GLN A 276 -15.11 -6.91 -21.96
C GLN A 276 -16.25 -6.47 -21.02
N LEU A 277 -16.12 -5.30 -20.40
CA LEU A 277 -17.23 -4.63 -19.73
C LEU A 277 -18.07 -3.87 -20.76
N THR A 278 -19.37 -4.12 -20.76
CA THR A 278 -20.35 -3.51 -21.68
C THR A 278 -21.44 -2.80 -20.89
N ASN A 279 -21.96 -1.70 -21.43
CA ASN A 279 -23.14 -1.01 -20.90
C ASN A 279 -24.40 -1.48 -21.64
#